data_AF-A0A2H8U0A2-F1
#
_entry.id   AF-A0A2H8U0A2-F1
#
_cell.length_a   1.000
_cell.length_b   1.000
_cell.length_c   1.000
_cell.angle_alpha   90.00
_cell.angle_beta   90.00
_cell.angle_gamma   90.00
#
_symmetry.space_group_name_H-M   'P 1'
#
loop_
_entity.id
_entity.type
_entity.pdbx_description
1 polymer ?
#
loop_
_entity_poly.entity_id
_entity_poly.type
_entity_poly.pdbx_seq_one_letter_code
_entity_poly.pdbx_strand_id
1 'polypeptide(L)'
;MDTVMIEKEDLQLGVQTNDKNSKTSQEQIIDHIIMKALNSDFISQQKDQSEFSLEERRKIAGDILKDSHSKFLYIFGDYLIEDHLEYFKSKNNDNYEIHFHLHRLSRLINSKKVICKNRRYQAMLELLKGDYFSDNEMRNREPLLWEQLVGQYLSEEEKFNYDNQYLAQNSLTEVLFEQIDRDNRDDLKRKQQIEEVQEVNKEDEECDVDDDDDDDVISNKPSMPKEV
;
A
#
# COMPACT_ATOMS: atom_id res chain seq x y z
N MET A 1 55.46 -43.57 -25.52
CA MET A 1 54.73 -42.28 -25.58
C MET A 1 53.35 -42.67 -26.02
N ASP A 2 52.52 -42.93 -25.02
CA ASP A 2 51.40 -43.85 -25.13
C ASP A 2 50.13 -43.02 -25.31
N THR A 3 49.46 -43.19 -26.45
CA THR A 3 48.19 -42.54 -26.75
C THR A 3 47.08 -43.54 -26.48
N VAL A 4 46.62 -43.59 -25.23
CA VAL A 4 45.49 -44.42 -24.81
C VAL A 4 44.24 -43.53 -24.79
N MET A 5 43.33 -43.84 -25.71
CA MET A 5 41.96 -43.33 -25.77
C MET A 5 41.19 -43.94 -24.60
N ILE A 6 40.73 -43.10 -23.67
CA ILE A 6 39.79 -43.49 -22.61
C ILE A 6 38.52 -42.65 -22.75
N GLU A 7 37.42 -43.39 -22.89
CA GLU A 7 36.03 -42.97 -22.94
C GLU A 7 35.68 -42.01 -21.80
N LYS A 8 34.91 -40.97 -22.12
CA LYS A 8 34.15 -40.20 -21.14
C LYS A 8 32.69 -40.17 -21.58
N GLU A 9 31.95 -41.09 -20.98
CA GLU A 9 30.51 -41.07 -20.86
C GLU A 9 30.04 -39.85 -20.03
N ASP A 10 28.88 -39.35 -20.44
CA ASP A 10 27.84 -38.68 -19.65
C ASP A 10 28.13 -37.32 -19.00
N LEU A 11 27.89 -36.26 -19.78
CA LEU A 11 27.41 -34.97 -19.27
C LEU A 11 26.21 -34.50 -20.09
N GLN A 12 25.07 -35.16 -19.92
CA GLN A 12 23.78 -34.57 -20.28
C GLN A 12 23.41 -33.56 -19.18
N LEU A 13 23.86 -32.32 -19.36
CA LEU A 13 23.32 -31.14 -18.67
C LEU A 13 21.84 -30.99 -19.08
N GLY A 14 20.97 -31.60 -18.28
CA GLY A 14 19.55 -31.30 -18.28
C GLY A 14 19.34 -29.89 -17.75
N VAL A 15 19.35 -28.93 -18.68
CA VAL A 15 18.81 -27.59 -18.53
C VAL A 15 17.33 -27.74 -18.12
N GLN A 16 17.02 -27.62 -16.84
CA GLN A 16 15.67 -27.28 -16.39
C GLN A 16 15.61 -25.77 -16.23
N THR A 17 15.44 -25.11 -17.37
CA THR A 17 14.91 -23.75 -17.44
C THR A 17 13.44 -23.76 -17.06
N ASN A 18 13.09 -22.78 -16.23
CA ASN A 18 11.79 -22.14 -16.15
C ASN A 18 10.62 -22.95 -15.58
N ASP A 19 10.45 -22.83 -14.27
CA ASP A 19 9.13 -22.81 -13.65
C ASP A 19 9.05 -21.63 -12.67
N LYS A 20 9.06 -20.40 -13.21
CA LYS A 20 8.47 -19.23 -12.53
C LYS A 20 6.96 -19.34 -12.69
N ASN A 21 6.40 -20.41 -12.15
CA ASN A 21 4.99 -20.74 -12.29
C ASN A 21 4.20 -19.98 -11.21
N SER A 22 3.09 -19.37 -11.63
CA SER A 22 2.13 -18.66 -10.76
C SER A 22 1.97 -19.36 -9.41
N LYS A 23 2.42 -18.73 -8.31
CA LYS A 23 2.21 -19.28 -6.95
C LYS A 23 0.76 -19.72 -6.82
N THR A 24 0.54 -20.99 -6.48
CA THR A 24 -0.82 -21.53 -6.35
C THR A 24 -1.53 -20.75 -5.23
N SER A 25 -2.83 -20.46 -5.34
CA SER A 25 -3.56 -19.70 -4.30
C SER A 25 -3.37 -20.29 -2.89
N GLN A 26 -3.17 -21.61 -2.79
CA GLN A 26 -2.80 -22.31 -1.56
C GLN A 26 -1.45 -21.86 -0.98
N GLU A 27 -0.43 -21.71 -1.82
CA GLU A 27 0.91 -21.29 -1.40
C GLU A 27 0.89 -19.84 -0.92
N GLN A 28 0.09 -18.98 -1.56
CA GLN A 28 -0.10 -17.60 -1.13
C GLN A 28 -0.78 -17.52 0.25
N ILE A 29 -1.80 -18.35 0.48
CA ILE A 29 -2.48 -18.45 1.80
C ILE A 29 -1.49 -18.89 2.88
N ILE A 30 -0.69 -19.92 2.59
CA ILE A 30 0.29 -20.45 3.54
C ILE A 30 1.41 -19.43 3.80
N ASP A 31 1.94 -18.77 2.76
CA ASP A 31 2.93 -17.69 2.87
C ASP A 31 2.42 -16.59 3.81
N HIS A 32 1.17 -16.16 3.60
CA HIS A 32 0.57 -15.09 4.38
C HIS A 32 0.38 -15.47 5.87
N ILE A 33 -0.01 -16.71 6.14
CA ILE A 33 -0.15 -17.22 7.52
C ILE A 33 1.20 -17.33 8.21
N ILE A 34 2.25 -17.80 7.53
CA ILE A 34 3.59 -17.89 8.14
C ILE A 34 4.09 -16.50 8.56
N MET A 35 3.79 -15.47 7.78
CA MET A 35 4.22 -14.10 8.10
C MET A 35 3.45 -13.47 9.26
N LYS A 36 2.20 -13.88 9.52
CA LYS A 36 1.33 -13.24 10.53
C LYS A 36 1.06 -14.07 11.79
N ALA A 37 0.98 -15.39 11.66
CA ALA A 37 0.67 -16.27 12.79
C ALA A 37 1.89 -16.42 13.72
N LEU A 38 1.63 -16.69 14.99
CA LEU A 38 2.67 -16.95 15.97
C LEU A 38 3.00 -18.45 15.99
N ASN A 39 4.20 -18.80 16.47
CA ASN A 39 4.65 -20.19 16.58
C ASN A 39 3.73 -21.06 17.46
N SER A 40 3.06 -20.43 18.45
CA SER A 40 2.07 -21.08 19.32
C SER A 40 0.84 -21.61 18.59
N ASP A 41 0.53 -21.06 17.42
CA ASP A 41 -0.71 -21.36 16.69
C ASP A 41 -0.57 -22.60 15.80
N PHE A 42 0.66 -23.06 15.56
CA PHE A 42 0.92 -24.25 14.76
C PHE A 42 0.87 -25.50 15.63
N ILE A 43 1.54 -25.49 16.79
CA ILE A 43 1.55 -26.58 17.79
C ILE A 43 1.80 -25.98 19.19
N SER A 44 1.17 -26.53 20.24
CA SER A 44 1.47 -26.19 21.64
C SER A 44 2.91 -26.60 21.99
N GLN A 45 3.86 -25.69 21.80
CA GLN A 45 5.26 -25.90 22.20
C GLN A 45 5.40 -25.88 23.73
N GLN A 46 6.11 -26.88 24.28
CA GLN A 46 6.60 -26.79 25.67
C GLN A 46 7.79 -25.83 25.72
N LYS A 47 8.00 -25.23 26.90
CA LYS A 47 8.96 -24.13 27.17
C LYS A 47 10.41 -24.32 26.66
N ASP A 48 10.81 -25.56 26.33
CA ASP A 48 12.18 -25.92 25.95
C ASP A 48 12.33 -26.39 24.49
N GLN A 49 11.35 -26.14 23.61
CA GLN A 49 11.43 -26.50 22.19
C GLN A 49 11.90 -25.31 21.33
N SER A 50 12.79 -25.60 20.37
CA SER A 50 13.27 -24.61 19.39
C SER A 50 12.13 -24.04 18.56
N GLU A 51 12.24 -22.77 18.17
CA GLU A 51 11.32 -22.13 17.23
C GLU A 51 11.27 -22.91 15.91
N PHE A 52 10.06 -23.19 15.41
CA PHE A 52 9.91 -23.85 14.11
C PHE A 52 10.52 -22.99 13.01
N SER A 53 11.29 -23.60 12.11
CA SER A 53 11.76 -22.89 10.90
C SER A 53 10.57 -22.51 10.02
N LEU A 54 10.74 -21.50 9.16
CA LEU A 54 9.68 -21.07 8.23
C LEU A 54 9.23 -22.22 7.31
N GLU A 55 10.15 -23.11 6.95
CA GLU A 55 9.90 -24.30 6.14
C GLU A 55 9.07 -25.35 6.91
N GLU A 56 9.33 -25.54 8.20
CA GLU A 56 8.58 -26.45 9.06
C GLU A 56 7.15 -25.95 9.27
N ARG A 57 6.97 -24.65 9.51
CA ARG A 57 5.65 -24.00 9.63
C ARG A 57 4.85 -24.13 8.34
N ARG A 58 5.50 -23.95 7.18
CA ARG A 58 4.90 -24.17 5.87
C ARG A 58 4.39 -25.60 5.71
N LYS A 59 5.21 -26.58 6.11
CA LYS A 59 4.83 -27.99 6.02
C LYS A 59 3.62 -28.31 6.90
N ILE A 60 3.63 -27.87 8.15
CA ILE A 60 2.52 -28.09 9.09
C ILE A 60 1.22 -27.46 8.58
N ALA A 61 1.26 -26.19 8.15
CA ALA A 61 0.08 -25.52 7.60
C ALA A 61 -0.44 -26.19 6.32
N GLY A 62 0.48 -26.61 5.44
CA GLY A 62 0.13 -27.34 4.23
C GLY A 62 -0.49 -28.71 4.51
N ASP A 63 0.02 -29.44 5.50
CA ASP A 63 -0.50 -30.74 5.90
C ASP A 63 -1.90 -30.62 6.51
N ILE A 64 -2.14 -29.61 7.37
CA ILE A 64 -3.47 -29.32 7.93
C ILE A 64 -4.46 -28.91 6.84
N LEU A 65 -4.02 -28.08 5.88
CA LEU A 65 -4.86 -27.65 4.76
C LEU A 65 -5.29 -28.84 3.87
N LYS A 66 -4.40 -29.81 3.66
CA LYS A 66 -4.68 -31.04 2.90
C LYS A 66 -5.58 -32.02 3.67
N ASP A 67 -5.40 -32.12 5.00
CA ASP A 67 -6.21 -33.00 5.86
C ASP A 67 -7.66 -32.49 5.98
N SER A 68 -7.85 -31.24 6.42
CA SER A 68 -9.17 -30.69 6.65
C SER A 68 -9.21 -29.17 6.54
N HIS A 69 -10.00 -28.69 5.58
CA HIS A 69 -10.29 -27.27 5.41
C HIS A 69 -11.00 -26.67 6.64
N SER A 70 -11.88 -27.42 7.33
CA SER A 70 -12.53 -26.95 8.57
C SER A 70 -11.53 -26.69 9.69
N LYS A 71 -10.64 -27.65 9.96
CA LYS A 71 -9.60 -27.51 11.00
C LYS A 71 -8.67 -26.35 10.69
N PHE A 72 -8.31 -26.20 9.42
CA PHE A 72 -7.49 -25.09 8.97
C PHE A 72 -8.14 -23.73 9.26
N LEU A 73 -9.42 -23.56 8.94
CA LEU A 73 -10.17 -22.34 9.22
C LEU A 73 -10.37 -22.09 10.72
N TYR A 74 -10.47 -23.14 11.53
CA TYR A 74 -10.57 -23.02 12.97
C TYR A 74 -9.28 -22.49 13.59
N ILE A 75 -8.12 -23.00 13.17
CA ILE A 75 -6.80 -22.66 13.72
C ILE A 75 -6.29 -21.33 13.15
N PHE A 76 -6.26 -21.21 11.82
CA PHE A 76 -5.62 -20.07 11.14
C PHE A 76 -6.60 -19.00 10.67
N GLY A 77 -7.90 -19.17 10.95
CA GLY A 77 -8.96 -18.30 10.43
C GLY A 77 -8.75 -16.81 10.73
N ASP A 78 -8.26 -16.48 11.92
CA ASP A 78 -8.08 -15.09 12.35
C ASP A 78 -6.98 -14.33 11.59
N TYR A 79 -6.07 -15.07 10.95
CA TYR A 79 -4.97 -14.54 10.14
C TYR A 79 -5.29 -14.44 8.65
N LEU A 80 -6.47 -14.92 8.21
CA LEU A 80 -6.87 -14.89 6.81
C LEU A 80 -7.36 -13.51 6.36
N ILE A 81 -7.15 -13.21 5.08
CA ILE A 81 -7.71 -12.04 4.38
C ILE A 81 -8.93 -12.49 3.57
N GLU A 82 -9.77 -11.54 3.20
CA GLU A 82 -10.98 -11.74 2.38
C GLU A 82 -10.71 -12.56 1.11
N ASP A 83 -9.65 -12.26 0.35
CA ASP A 83 -9.26 -12.98 -0.86
C ASP A 83 -8.98 -14.47 -0.61
N HIS A 84 -8.42 -14.80 0.56
CA HIS A 84 -8.17 -16.19 0.95
C HIS A 84 -9.45 -16.95 1.26
N LEU A 85 -10.52 -16.28 1.69
CA LEU A 85 -11.81 -16.92 1.99
C LEU A 85 -12.51 -17.41 0.71
N GLU A 86 -12.26 -16.76 -0.43
CA GLU A 86 -12.84 -17.15 -1.72
C GLU A 86 -12.34 -18.52 -2.21
N TYR A 87 -11.08 -18.85 -1.91
CA TYR A 87 -10.53 -20.18 -2.15
C TYR A 87 -11.31 -21.29 -1.43
N PHE A 88 -11.73 -21.05 -0.18
CA PHE A 88 -12.49 -22.04 0.59
C PHE A 88 -13.96 -22.13 0.16
N LYS A 89 -14.53 -21.01 -0.31
CA LYS A 89 -15.90 -20.95 -0.83
C LYS A 89 -16.06 -21.74 -2.12
N SER A 90 -15.11 -21.61 -3.06
CA SER A 90 -15.15 -22.30 -4.35
C SER A 90 -14.97 -23.82 -4.25
N LYS A 91 -14.25 -24.31 -3.24
CA LYS A 91 -13.85 -25.72 -3.14
C LYS A 91 -14.79 -26.59 -2.29
N ASN A 92 -15.62 -26.00 -1.42
CA ASN A 92 -16.37 -26.75 -0.41
C ASN A 92 -17.85 -26.30 -0.27
N ASN A 93 -18.62 -26.39 -1.34
CA ASN A 93 -20.01 -25.89 -1.38
C ASN A 93 -20.99 -26.61 -0.42
N ASP A 94 -20.73 -27.85 -0.02
CA ASP A 94 -21.72 -28.66 0.73
C ASP A 94 -21.41 -28.84 2.22
N ASN A 95 -20.29 -28.31 2.72
CA ASN A 95 -19.89 -28.51 4.12
C ASN A 95 -20.37 -27.35 5.00
N TYR A 96 -21.38 -27.63 5.84
CA TYR A 96 -21.97 -26.67 6.78
C TYR A 96 -20.93 -26.04 7.72
N GLU A 97 -19.97 -26.82 8.23
CA GLU A 97 -18.96 -26.35 9.18
C GLU A 97 -18.06 -25.28 8.54
N ILE A 98 -17.67 -25.50 7.28
CA ILE A 98 -16.84 -24.54 6.52
C ILE A 98 -17.63 -23.25 6.28
N HIS A 99 -18.89 -23.34 5.86
CA HIS A 99 -19.74 -22.16 5.69
C HIS A 99 -19.91 -21.36 6.97
N PHE A 100 -20.08 -22.02 8.11
CA PHE A 100 -20.16 -21.37 9.41
C PHE A 100 -18.88 -20.58 9.73
N HIS A 101 -17.71 -21.21 9.54
CA HIS A 101 -16.42 -20.54 9.75
C HIS A 101 -16.21 -19.37 8.77
N LEU A 102 -16.53 -19.52 7.49
CA LEU A 102 -16.42 -18.45 6.49
C LEU A 102 -17.33 -17.27 6.82
N HIS A 103 -18.56 -17.53 7.25
CA HIS A 103 -19.48 -16.47 7.66
C HIS A 103 -18.97 -15.73 8.91
N ARG A 104 -18.45 -16.47 9.91
CA ARG A 104 -17.85 -15.89 11.11
C ARG A 104 -16.65 -15.00 10.77
N LEU A 105 -15.74 -15.48 9.93
CA LEU A 105 -14.51 -14.78 9.56
C LEU A 105 -14.78 -13.55 8.70
N SER A 106 -15.65 -13.65 7.69
CA SER A 106 -16.05 -12.49 6.87
C SER A 106 -16.65 -11.37 7.72
N ARG A 107 -17.53 -11.70 8.68
CA ARG A 107 -18.08 -10.72 9.63
C ARG A 107 -17.00 -10.09 10.49
N LEU A 108 -16.02 -10.86 10.97
CA LEU A 108 -14.92 -10.35 11.77
C LEU A 108 -14.02 -9.39 10.98
N ILE A 109 -13.64 -9.76 9.75
CA ILE A 109 -12.83 -8.92 8.86
C ILE A 109 -13.56 -7.60 8.57
N ASN A 110 -14.84 -7.67 8.22
CA ASN A 110 -15.65 -6.48 7.95
C ASN A 110 -15.83 -5.61 9.20
N SER A 111 -16.05 -6.21 10.37
CA SER A 111 -16.10 -5.48 11.64
C SER A 111 -14.79 -4.75 11.93
N LYS A 112 -13.64 -5.42 11.75
CA LYS A 112 -12.31 -4.77 11.90
C LYS A 112 -12.15 -3.58 10.95
N LYS A 113 -12.55 -3.71 9.68
CA LYS A 113 -12.54 -2.60 8.70
C LYS A 113 -13.42 -1.43 9.17
N VAL A 114 -14.63 -1.71 9.65
CA VAL A 114 -15.56 -0.70 10.17
C VAL A 114 -15.01 -0.02 11.43
N ILE A 115 -14.44 -0.78 12.36
CA ILE A 115 -13.83 -0.24 13.58
C ILE A 115 -12.68 0.71 13.23
N CYS A 116 -11.81 0.34 12.29
CA CYS A 116 -10.73 1.21 11.84
C CYS A 116 -11.26 2.50 11.19
N LYS A 117 -12.30 2.41 10.34
CA LYS A 117 -12.97 3.58 9.76
C LYS A 117 -13.57 4.47 10.84
N ASN A 118 -14.26 3.88 11.81
CA ASN A 118 -14.85 4.60 12.93
C ASN A 118 -13.78 5.28 13.79
N ARG A 119 -12.64 4.62 14.06
CA ARG A 119 -11.51 5.23 14.79
C ARG A 119 -10.92 6.42 14.05
N ARG A 120 -10.70 6.29 12.73
CA ARG A 120 -10.23 7.41 11.88
C ARG A 120 -11.23 8.56 11.87
N TYR A 121 -12.52 8.25 11.77
CA TYR A 121 -13.58 9.23 11.83
C TYR A 121 -13.64 9.95 13.18
N GLN A 122 -13.52 9.24 14.29
CA GLN A 122 -13.44 9.85 15.62
C GLN A 122 -12.22 10.77 15.76
N ALA A 123 -11.04 10.32 15.31
CA ALA A 123 -9.84 11.17 15.29
C ALA A 123 -10.06 12.44 14.44
N MET A 124 -10.69 12.32 13.26
CA MET A 124 -11.04 13.48 12.43
C MET A 124 -12.00 14.44 13.17
N LEU A 125 -13.00 13.91 13.88
CA LEU A 125 -13.90 14.73 14.69
C LEU A 125 -13.19 15.42 15.85
N GLU A 126 -12.17 14.80 16.44
CA GLU A 126 -11.33 15.42 17.46
C GLU A 126 -10.50 16.57 16.87
N LEU A 127 -9.89 16.37 15.70
CA LEU A 127 -9.17 17.42 14.98
C LEU A 127 -10.06 18.60 14.62
N LEU A 128 -11.33 18.34 14.26
CA LEU A 128 -12.31 19.38 13.92
C LEU A 128 -12.73 20.22 15.13
N LYS A 129 -12.61 19.71 16.36
CA LYS A 129 -12.92 20.48 17.57
C LYS A 129 -11.81 21.48 17.94
N GLY A 130 -10.59 21.28 17.44
CA GLY A 130 -9.46 22.18 17.68
C GLY A 130 -9.15 23.05 16.46
N ASP A 131 -7.99 23.70 16.51
CA ASP A 131 -7.55 24.64 15.47
C ASP A 131 -6.78 23.97 14.32
N TYR A 132 -6.77 22.64 14.26
CA TYR A 132 -5.99 21.89 13.27
C TYR A 132 -6.29 22.31 11.83
N PHE A 133 -7.55 22.58 11.51
CA PHE A 133 -7.98 23.03 10.17
C PHE A 133 -8.06 24.55 10.03
N SER A 134 -7.49 25.32 10.96
CA SER A 134 -7.36 26.77 10.81
C SER A 134 -6.33 27.11 9.74
N ASP A 135 -6.47 28.30 9.12
CA ASP A 135 -5.55 28.77 8.10
C ASP A 135 -4.10 28.86 8.63
N ASN A 136 -3.93 29.24 9.90
CA ASN A 136 -2.61 29.33 10.53
C ASN A 136 -1.95 27.95 10.68
N GLU A 137 -2.70 26.94 11.16
CA GLU A 137 -2.18 25.58 11.29
C GLU A 137 -1.93 24.92 9.93
N MET A 138 -2.75 25.22 8.91
CA MET A 138 -2.49 24.80 7.54
C MET A 138 -1.20 25.43 7.01
N ARG A 139 -1.01 26.74 7.22
CA ARG A 139 0.20 27.46 6.80
C ARG A 139 1.47 26.92 7.47
N ASN A 140 1.40 26.57 8.75
CA ASN A 140 2.54 26.02 9.48
C ASN A 140 2.92 24.61 9.01
N ARG A 141 1.93 23.77 8.68
CA ARG A 141 2.15 22.37 8.31
C ARG A 141 2.41 22.17 6.83
N GLU A 142 1.70 22.91 5.99
CA GLU A 142 1.73 22.82 4.54
C GLU A 142 1.68 24.22 3.89
N PRO A 143 2.80 24.98 3.97
CA PRO A 143 2.83 26.37 3.54
C PRO A 143 2.59 26.56 2.04
N LEU A 144 2.95 25.59 1.19
CA LEU A 144 2.66 25.65 -0.24
C LEU A 144 1.16 25.54 -0.53
N LEU A 145 0.48 24.56 0.07
CA LEU A 145 -0.96 24.38 -0.06
C LEU A 145 -1.72 25.63 0.40
N TRP A 146 -1.30 26.21 1.52
CA TRP A 146 -1.89 27.46 2.00
C TRP A 146 -1.73 28.60 0.98
N GLU A 147 -0.57 28.73 0.33
CA GLU A 147 -0.37 29.75 -0.70
C GLU A 147 -1.31 29.54 -1.90
N GLN A 148 -1.46 28.30 -2.36
CA GLN A 148 -2.30 27.94 -3.51
C GLN A 148 -3.80 28.14 -3.23
N LEU A 149 -4.26 27.85 -2.00
CA LEU A 149 -5.68 27.93 -1.66
C LEU A 149 -6.12 29.27 -1.09
N VAL A 150 -5.24 29.95 -0.35
CA VAL A 150 -5.57 31.17 0.41
C VAL A 150 -4.65 32.32 0.00
N GLY A 151 -3.34 32.10 0.05
CA GLY A 151 -2.31 33.13 -0.15
C GLY A 151 -2.44 33.92 -1.45
N GLN A 152 -2.78 33.25 -2.56
CA GLN A 152 -2.90 33.87 -3.87
C GLN A 152 -4.06 34.87 -4.02
N TYR A 153 -5.05 34.83 -3.11
CA TYR A 153 -6.20 35.71 -3.13
C TYR A 153 -6.07 36.89 -2.16
N LEU A 154 -5.01 36.91 -1.35
CA LEU A 154 -4.70 38.00 -0.42
C LEU A 154 -3.90 39.09 -1.14
N SER A 155 -4.24 40.34 -0.88
CA SER A 155 -3.39 41.48 -1.30
C SER A 155 -2.07 41.49 -0.54
N GLU A 156 -1.05 42.17 -1.09
CA GLU A 156 0.24 42.31 -0.43
C GLU A 156 0.14 42.98 0.95
N GLU A 157 -0.78 43.94 1.11
CA GLU A 157 -1.04 44.62 2.38
C GLU A 157 -1.67 43.67 3.41
N GLU A 158 -2.64 42.85 2.99
CA GLU A 158 -3.25 41.85 3.87
C GLU A 158 -2.23 40.79 4.28
N LYS A 159 -1.40 40.33 3.34
CA LYS A 159 -0.33 39.36 3.62
C LYS A 159 0.69 39.92 4.61
N PHE A 160 1.09 41.18 4.44
CA PHE A 160 1.96 41.88 5.39
C PHE A 160 1.33 42.01 6.78
N ASN A 161 0.02 42.30 6.87
CA ASN A 161 -0.68 42.40 8.14
C ASN A 161 -0.81 41.05 8.83
N TYR A 162 -1.09 39.97 8.09
CA TYR A 162 -1.09 38.60 8.61
C TYR A 162 0.27 38.20 9.18
N ASP A 163 1.34 38.57 8.48
CA ASP A 163 2.69 38.33 8.93
C ASP A 163 3.02 39.15 10.18
N ASN A 164 2.69 40.43 10.20
CA ASN A 164 3.08 41.30 11.31
C ASN A 164 2.06 41.36 12.45
N GLN A 165 1.00 40.54 12.43
CA GLN A 165 -0.03 40.50 13.47
C GLN A 165 0.57 40.27 14.87
N TYR A 166 1.65 39.49 14.94
CA TYR A 166 2.34 39.11 16.17
C TYR A 166 3.45 40.10 16.59
N LEU A 167 3.84 41.07 15.76
CA LEU A 167 4.94 41.99 16.10
C LEU A 167 4.52 43.11 17.07
N ALA A 168 3.24 43.49 17.09
CA ALA A 168 2.79 44.69 17.78
C ALA A 168 2.70 44.55 19.32
N GLN A 169 2.69 43.33 19.87
CA GLN A 169 2.38 43.08 21.28
C GLN A 169 3.36 42.14 22.00
N ASN A 170 4.42 41.68 21.33
CA ASN A 170 5.20 40.53 21.78
C ASN A 170 6.61 40.88 22.27
N SER A 171 7.15 40.02 23.14
CA SER A 171 8.52 40.13 23.65
C SER A 171 9.55 39.92 22.53
N LEU A 172 10.75 40.48 22.67
CA LEU A 172 11.86 40.25 21.73
C LEU A 172 12.11 38.75 21.47
N THR A 173 11.99 37.91 22.50
CA THR A 173 12.15 36.45 22.38
C THR A 173 11.12 35.83 21.45
N GLU A 174 9.89 36.33 21.48
CA GLU A 174 8.78 35.81 20.66
C GLU A 174 8.90 36.29 19.22
N VAL A 175 9.39 37.52 19.00
CA VAL A 175 9.77 38.00 17.65
C VAL A 175 10.88 37.12 17.04
N LEU A 176 11.87 36.72 17.84
CA LEU A 176 12.95 35.83 17.38
C LEU A 176 12.43 34.43 17.05
N PHE A 177 11.55 33.86 17.86
CA PHE A 177 10.93 32.56 17.56
C PHE A 177 10.06 32.63 16.30
N GLU A 178 9.27 33.69 16.15
CA GLU A 178 8.46 33.89 14.95
C GLU A 178 9.34 34.03 13.70
N GLN A 179 10.50 34.68 13.78
CA GLN A 179 11.44 34.74 12.65
C GLN A 179 11.98 33.36 12.29
N ILE A 180 12.33 32.53 13.28
CA ILE A 180 12.78 31.15 13.04
C ILE A 180 11.66 30.34 12.38
N ASP A 181 10.43 30.49 12.85
CA ASP A 181 9.28 29.78 12.29
C ASP A 181 8.96 30.26 10.86
N ARG A 182 9.13 31.55 10.55
CA ARG A 182 9.07 32.06 9.17
C ARG A 182 10.08 31.39 8.26
N ASP A 183 11.35 31.42 8.66
CA ASP A 183 12.44 30.85 7.87
C ASP A 183 12.19 29.35 7.62
N ASN A 184 11.73 28.62 8.64
CA ASN A 184 11.34 27.21 8.53
C ASN A 184 10.18 26.99 7.54
N ARG A 185 9.15 27.83 7.57
CA ARG A 185 8.01 27.75 6.64
C ARG A 185 8.43 28.03 5.20
N ASP A 186 9.28 29.02 4.98
CA ASP A 186 9.76 29.39 3.64
C ASP A 186 10.66 28.29 3.06
N ASP A 187 11.52 27.69 3.87
CA ASP A 187 12.32 26.53 3.47
C ASP A 187 11.45 25.31 3.16
N LEU A 188 10.43 25.05 3.98
CA LEU A 188 9.48 23.95 3.75
C LEU A 188 8.68 24.17 2.46
N LYS A 189 8.18 25.38 2.24
CA LYS A 189 7.46 25.75 1.01
C LYS A 189 8.32 25.53 -0.23
N ARG A 190 9.59 25.94 -0.19
CA ARG A 190 10.52 25.74 -1.30
C ARG A 190 10.74 24.25 -1.60
N LYS A 191 10.88 23.42 -0.56
CA LYS A 191 11.02 21.96 -0.72
C LYS A 191 9.77 21.36 -1.38
N GLN A 192 8.59 21.74 -0.91
CA GLN A 192 7.32 21.28 -1.48
C GLN A 192 7.17 21.66 -2.95
N GLN A 193 7.58 22.88 -3.33
CA GLN A 193 7.53 23.33 -4.74
C GLN A 193 8.45 22.51 -5.63
N ILE A 194 9.65 22.18 -5.14
CA ILE A 194 10.60 21.35 -5.90
C ILE A 194 10.04 19.93 -6.06
N GLU A 195 9.43 19.37 -5.02
CA GLU A 195 8.81 18.03 -5.05
C GLU A 195 7.63 17.99 -6.03
N GLU A 196 6.73 18.97 -6.00
CA GLU A 196 5.59 19.06 -6.92
C GLU A 196 6.05 19.12 -8.39
N VAL A 197 7.08 19.92 -8.70
CA VAL A 197 7.66 19.98 -10.05
C VAL A 197 8.33 18.67 -10.45
N GLN A 198 9.00 17.98 -9.52
CA GLN A 198 9.62 16.69 -9.80
C GLN A 198 8.59 15.59 -10.07
N GLU A 199 7.47 15.57 -9.33
CA GLU A 199 6.40 14.61 -9.56
C GLU A 199 5.74 14.84 -10.93
N VAL A 200 5.42 16.09 -11.29
CA VAL A 200 4.88 16.43 -12.62
C VAL A 200 5.82 15.97 -13.74
N ASN A 201 7.13 16.23 -13.60
CA ASN A 201 8.10 15.81 -14.62
C ASN A 201 8.22 14.27 -14.75
N LYS A 202 8.05 13.50 -13.66
CA LYS A 202 8.05 12.03 -13.72
C LYS A 202 6.78 11.50 -14.38
N GLU A 203 5.64 12.10 -14.08
CA GLU A 203 4.36 11.76 -14.73
C GLU A 203 4.43 12.01 -16.25
N ASP A 204 5.08 13.10 -16.68
CA ASP A 204 5.31 13.40 -18.09
C ASP A 204 6.28 12.40 -18.77
N GLU A 205 7.35 11.96 -18.08
CA GLU A 205 8.29 10.96 -18.61
C GLU A 205 7.69 9.53 -18.72
N GLU A 206 6.65 9.20 -17.92
CA GLU A 206 5.94 7.92 -18.01
C GLU A 206 4.87 7.88 -19.12
N CYS A 207 4.58 9.01 -19.78
CA CYS A 207 3.59 9.10 -20.86
C CYS A 207 4.17 8.95 -22.29
N ASP A 208 5.49 8.83 -22.45
CA ASP A 208 6.17 8.83 -23.76
C ASP A 208 6.59 7.42 -24.26
N VAL A 209 5.82 6.37 -23.92
CA VAL A 209 6.01 5.03 -24.50
C VAL A 209 4.70 4.50 -25.09
N ASP A 210 4.77 4.24 -26.40
CA ASP A 210 3.79 3.60 -27.29
C ASP A 210 2.78 4.51 -28.01
N ASP A 211 3.23 5.17 -29.08
CA ASP A 211 2.48 5.14 -30.35
C ASP A 211 3.39 5.49 -31.53
N ASP A 212 4.07 4.49 -32.11
CA ASP A 212 4.64 4.55 -33.46
C ASP A 212 4.90 3.11 -33.97
N ASP A 213 3.90 2.53 -34.66
CA ASP A 213 3.99 1.78 -35.93
C ASP A 213 2.86 0.73 -36.06
N ASP A 214 1.85 1.03 -36.89
CA ASP A 214 1.69 0.35 -38.20
C ASP A 214 0.41 0.80 -38.96
N ASP A 215 0.65 1.52 -40.05
CA ASP A 215 0.03 1.52 -41.39
C ASP A 215 -1.47 1.17 -41.62
N ASP A 216 -2.21 2.22 -42.00
CA ASP A 216 -2.82 2.45 -43.32
C ASP A 216 -4.16 1.78 -43.78
N VAL A 217 -4.94 2.61 -44.51
CA VAL A 217 -6.03 2.32 -45.49
C VAL A 217 -7.53 2.52 -45.11
N ILE A 218 -8.02 3.73 -45.46
CA ILE A 218 -9.23 4.12 -46.23
C ILE A 218 -10.65 3.76 -45.70
N SER A 219 -11.46 4.79 -45.37
CA SER A 219 -12.61 5.25 -46.21
C SER A 219 -13.55 6.27 -45.53
N ASN A 220 -13.95 7.26 -46.36
CA ASN A 220 -15.23 8.00 -46.35
C ASN A 220 -15.43 9.20 -45.42
N LYS A 221 -15.08 10.39 -45.96
CA LYS A 221 -15.67 11.68 -45.58
C LYS A 221 -17.13 11.77 -46.04
N PRO A 222 -18.06 12.25 -45.19
CA PRO A 222 -19.22 12.98 -45.65
C PRO A 222 -18.96 14.50 -45.57
N SER A 223 -19.21 15.16 -46.69
CA SER A 223 -19.27 16.61 -46.87
C SER A 223 -20.42 17.22 -46.07
N MET A 224 -20.19 18.34 -45.39
CA MET A 224 -21.24 19.20 -44.84
C MET A 224 -21.16 20.60 -45.48
N PRO A 225 -22.32 21.25 -45.73
CA PRO A 225 -22.42 22.40 -46.61
C PRO A 225 -22.03 23.71 -45.91
N LYS A 226 -21.58 24.68 -46.72
CA LYS A 226 -21.43 26.08 -46.31
C LYS A 226 -22.81 26.72 -46.20
N GLU A 227 -23.14 27.24 -45.01
CA GLU A 227 -24.21 28.23 -44.86
C GLU A 227 -23.71 29.62 -45.27
N VAL A 228 -24.67 30.40 -45.76
CA VAL A 228 -24.57 31.70 -46.43
C VAL A 228 -24.59 32.83 -45.41
#